data_AF-A0A1W7D6E2-F1
#
_entry.id   AF-A0A1W7D6E2-F1
#
_cell.length_a   1.000
_cell.length_b   1.000
_cell.length_c   1.000
_cell.angle_alpha   90.00
_cell.angle_beta   90.00
_cell.angle_gamma   90.00
#
_symmetry.space_group_name_H-M   'P 1'
#
loop_
_entity.id
_entity.type
_entity.pdbx_description
1 polymer ?
#
loop_
_entity_poly.entity_id
_entity_poly.type
_entity_poly.pdbx_seq_one_letter_code
_entity_poly.pdbx_strand_id
1 'polypeptide(L)'
;MLDLALRAAARRAAEPGGILFTERQLYYELCRGLRPWHLAPRRLRFTARPPVRPAAFEAALRRAGDVPGLLPPAPAARRAPGRHTPEPDLFAYGLPRLLLCESDEIAAMLRANGLPMESACPVFGAAELPLDARVAGMLAHAERARVYVLHDASPAGLAFAARAAAEAGVPPGVAVVPIGLRPRQAGALHLPHRTGEEPGAPPPASCDTWEHRWLARGRGVEVAAVRPAALLRTVHRLVRGVRRAPPRAGRRQARASGFLTWPAA
;
A
#
# COMPACT_ATOMS: atom_id res chain seq x y z
N MET A 1 -21.60 18.10 -13.54
CA MET A 1 -21.63 17.57 -12.15
C MET A 1 -20.41 16.71 -11.81
N LEU A 2 -20.02 15.73 -12.64
CA LEU A 2 -18.87 14.86 -12.36
C LEU A 2 -17.56 15.63 -12.21
N ASP A 3 -17.35 16.68 -12.99
CA ASP A 3 -16.12 17.48 -12.98
C ASP A 3 -15.92 18.23 -11.65
N LEU A 4 -17.00 18.76 -11.05
CA LEU A 4 -16.96 19.37 -9.71
C LEU A 4 -16.64 18.32 -8.63
N ALA A 5 -17.25 17.13 -8.74
CA ALA A 5 -16.99 16.02 -7.83
C ALA A 5 -15.54 15.52 -7.94
N LEU A 6 -14.97 15.52 -9.16
CA LEU A 6 -13.57 15.17 -9.43
C LEU A 6 -12.61 16.15 -8.75
N ARG A 7 -12.83 17.46 -8.91
CA ARG A 7 -12.03 18.49 -8.21
C ARG A 7 -12.10 18.34 -6.69
N ALA A 8 -13.28 18.07 -6.15
CA ALA A 8 -13.45 17.81 -4.72
C ALA A 8 -12.74 16.51 -4.29
N ALA A 9 -12.72 15.47 -5.12
CA ALA A 9 -11.98 14.24 -4.88
C ALA A 9 -10.47 14.48 -4.87
N ALA A 10 -9.94 15.24 -5.83
CA ALA A 10 -8.53 15.60 -5.90
C ALA A 10 -8.07 16.33 -4.63
N ARG A 11 -8.85 17.32 -4.15
CA ARG A 11 -8.55 18.01 -2.88
C ARG A 11 -8.49 17.03 -1.69
N ARG A 12 -9.47 16.12 -1.56
CA ARG A 12 -9.48 15.12 -0.48
C ARG A 12 -8.35 14.09 -0.58
N ALA A 13 -7.91 13.78 -1.80
CA ALA A 13 -6.81 12.86 -2.06
C ALA A 13 -5.46 13.49 -1.66
N ALA A 14 -5.30 14.80 -1.91
CA ALA A 14 -4.13 15.60 -1.52
C ALA A 14 -4.05 15.90 -0.01
N GLU A 15 -5.11 15.66 0.75
CA GLU A 15 -5.11 15.94 2.19
C GLU A 15 -4.51 14.81 3.02
N PRO A 16 -3.72 15.12 4.08
CA PRO A 16 -3.22 16.45 4.44
C PRO A 16 -1.94 16.84 3.69
N GLY A 17 -1.71 18.14 3.48
CA GLY A 17 -0.38 18.66 3.15
C GLY A 17 0.08 18.48 1.71
N GLY A 18 -0.81 18.25 0.74
CA GLY A 18 -0.44 18.16 -0.68
C GLY A 18 0.12 16.79 -1.07
N ILE A 19 -0.41 15.71 -0.48
CA ILE A 19 -0.03 14.34 -0.82
C ILE A 19 -0.19 14.12 -2.33
N LEU A 20 0.84 13.51 -2.92
CA LEU A 20 0.81 13.08 -4.30
C LEU A 20 0.05 11.75 -4.41
N PHE A 21 -0.82 11.58 -5.40
CA PHE A 21 -1.69 10.41 -5.52
C PHE A 21 -1.79 9.92 -6.96
N THR A 22 -2.19 8.66 -7.14
CA THR A 22 -2.32 8.04 -8.47
C THR A 22 -3.70 8.31 -9.09
N GLU A 23 -3.81 8.10 -10.40
CA GLU A 23 -5.10 8.17 -11.10
C GLU A 23 -6.12 7.17 -10.51
N ARG A 24 -5.69 5.93 -10.23
CA ARG A 24 -6.55 4.93 -9.58
C ARG A 24 -7.03 5.38 -8.21
N GLN A 25 -6.18 6.02 -7.42
CA GLN A 25 -6.59 6.58 -6.12
C GLN A 25 -7.61 7.72 -6.27
N LEU A 26 -7.40 8.61 -7.24
CA LEU A 26 -8.34 9.69 -7.55
C LEU A 26 -9.71 9.14 -7.97
N TYR A 27 -9.73 8.11 -8.81
CA TYR A 27 -10.96 7.41 -9.21
C TYR A 27 -11.74 6.87 -8.01
N TYR A 28 -11.06 6.22 -7.05
CA TYR A 28 -11.73 5.69 -5.87
C TYR A 28 -12.14 6.79 -4.88
N GLU A 29 -11.41 7.90 -4.77
CA GLU A 29 -11.83 9.06 -3.97
C GLU A 29 -13.05 9.78 -4.56
N LEU A 30 -13.19 9.79 -5.88
CA LEU A 30 -14.41 10.24 -6.55
C LEU A 30 -15.58 9.30 -6.21
N CYS A 31 -15.39 8.00 -6.36
CA CYS A 31 -16.39 6.99 -6.01
C CYS A 31 -16.84 7.09 -4.56
N ARG A 32 -15.90 7.32 -3.64
CA ARG A 32 -16.16 7.51 -2.21
C ARG A 32 -16.98 8.77 -1.93
N GLY A 33 -16.74 9.85 -2.67
CA GLY A 33 -17.53 11.08 -2.56
C GLY A 33 -18.97 10.93 -3.04
N LEU A 34 -19.19 10.13 -4.08
CA LEU A 34 -20.52 9.87 -4.65
C LEU A 34 -21.32 8.83 -3.84
N ARG A 35 -20.63 7.85 -3.24
CA ARG A 35 -21.23 6.85 -2.36
C ARG A 35 -20.37 6.68 -1.10
N PRO A 36 -20.71 7.38 0.00
CA PRO A 36 -19.86 7.44 1.19
C PRO A 36 -20.03 6.21 2.10
N TRP A 37 -19.91 5.00 1.55
CA TRP A 37 -20.03 3.75 2.32
C TRP A 37 -19.01 3.61 3.45
N HIS A 38 -17.90 4.34 3.37
CA HIS A 38 -16.91 4.43 4.45
C HIS A 38 -17.47 4.99 5.77
N LEU A 39 -18.65 5.63 5.75
CA LEU A 39 -19.39 6.08 6.93
C LEU A 39 -20.30 4.99 7.53
N ALA A 40 -20.52 3.89 6.80
CA ALA A 40 -21.33 2.79 7.30
C ALA A 40 -20.64 2.09 8.49
N PRO A 41 -21.40 1.41 9.37
CA PRO A 41 -20.83 0.72 10.51
C PRO A 41 -19.87 -0.41 10.10
N ARG A 42 -18.60 -0.31 10.50
CA ARG A 42 -17.54 -1.29 10.19
C ARG A 42 -17.82 -2.74 10.63
N ARG A 43 -18.78 -2.93 11.54
CA ARG A 43 -19.25 -4.27 11.96
C ARG A 43 -19.92 -5.02 10.81
N LEU A 44 -20.52 -4.29 9.86
CA LEU A 44 -21.16 -4.86 8.67
C LEU A 44 -20.10 -4.98 7.57
N ARG A 45 -19.58 -6.18 7.33
CA ARG A 45 -18.54 -6.36 6.32
C ARG A 45 -19.17 -6.49 4.94
N PHE A 46 -18.96 -5.51 4.08
CA PHE A 46 -19.38 -5.59 2.69
C PHE A 46 -18.49 -4.72 1.80
N THR A 47 -18.46 -5.04 0.51
CA THR A 47 -17.88 -4.21 -0.53
C THR A 47 -18.96 -3.89 -1.54
N ALA A 48 -18.89 -2.72 -2.18
CA ALA A 48 -19.85 -2.28 -3.18
C ALA A 48 -19.17 -2.11 -4.54
N ARG A 49 -19.91 -2.17 -5.64
CA ARG A 49 -19.35 -1.80 -6.94
C ARG A 49 -19.13 -0.28 -7.00
N PRO A 50 -18.08 0.20 -7.70
CA PRO A 50 -17.91 1.61 -7.98
C PRO A 50 -19.17 2.21 -8.65
N PRO A 51 -19.64 3.39 -8.22
CA PRO A 51 -20.77 4.06 -8.85
C PRO A 51 -20.44 4.70 -10.20
N VAL A 52 -19.15 4.90 -10.50
CA VAL A 52 -18.67 5.53 -11.73
C VAL A 52 -18.03 4.46 -12.61
N ARG A 53 -18.31 4.49 -13.91
CA ARG A 53 -17.61 3.63 -14.88
C ARG A 53 -16.23 4.22 -15.19
N PRO A 54 -15.18 3.40 -15.40
CA PRO A 54 -13.84 3.89 -15.73
C PRO A 54 -13.81 4.88 -16.90
N ALA A 55 -14.46 4.55 -18.03
CA ALA A 55 -14.52 5.43 -19.20
C ALA A 55 -15.14 6.82 -18.91
N ALA A 56 -16.13 6.90 -18.02
CA ALA A 56 -16.74 8.17 -17.65
C ALA A 56 -15.80 9.01 -16.76
N PHE A 57 -15.04 8.35 -15.88
CA PHE A 57 -14.00 8.99 -15.09
C PHE A 57 -12.87 9.50 -15.98
N GLU A 58 -12.33 8.68 -16.88
CA GLU A 58 -11.27 9.06 -17.81
C GLU A 58 -11.67 10.24 -18.69
N ALA A 59 -12.91 10.25 -19.20
CA ALA A 59 -13.44 11.38 -19.96
C ALA A 59 -13.52 12.66 -19.12
N ALA A 60 -13.90 12.56 -17.84
CA ALA A 60 -13.91 13.69 -16.92
C ALA A 60 -12.51 14.19 -16.58
N LEU A 61 -11.55 13.27 -16.40
CA LEU A 61 -10.16 13.59 -16.15
C LEU A 61 -9.54 14.33 -17.34
N ARG A 62 -9.75 13.84 -18.57
CA ARG A 62 -9.31 14.52 -19.80
C ARG A 62 -9.85 15.94 -19.93
N ARG A 63 -11.13 16.17 -19.58
CA ARG A 63 -11.72 17.52 -19.57
C ARG A 63 -11.16 18.42 -18.47
N ALA A 64 -10.83 17.84 -17.31
CA ALA A 64 -10.29 18.60 -16.19
C ALA A 64 -8.86 19.11 -16.48
N GLY A 65 -8.11 18.43 -17.35
CA GLY A 65 -6.74 18.79 -17.68
C GLY A 65 -5.80 18.46 -16.53
N ASP A 66 -4.94 19.41 -16.17
CA ASP A 66 -4.00 19.24 -15.08
C ASP A 66 -4.70 19.21 -13.71
N VAL A 67 -4.37 18.21 -12.89
CA VAL A 67 -4.94 17.99 -11.57
C VAL A 67 -3.83 18.07 -10.53
N PRO A 68 -3.79 19.10 -9.68
CA PRO A 68 -2.74 19.26 -8.68
C PRO A 68 -2.60 18.02 -7.78
N GLY A 69 -1.36 17.54 -7.64
CA GLY A 69 -1.01 16.36 -6.84
C GLY A 69 -1.24 15.02 -7.53
N LEU A 70 -1.83 15.00 -8.72
CA LEU A 70 -1.91 13.77 -9.53
C LEU A 70 -0.54 13.43 -10.09
N LEU A 71 -0.07 12.23 -9.80
CA LEU A 71 1.17 11.72 -10.37
C LEU A 71 0.97 11.35 -11.84
N PRO A 72 2.00 11.54 -12.69
CA PRO A 72 1.97 10.95 -14.02
C PRO A 72 1.88 9.42 -13.92
N PRO A 73 1.38 8.75 -14.97
CA PRO A 73 1.40 7.29 -15.04
C PRO A 73 2.81 6.76 -14.72
N ALA A 74 2.87 5.69 -13.91
CA ALA A 74 4.15 5.10 -13.56
C ALA A 74 4.91 4.73 -14.84
N PRO A 75 6.16 5.19 -15.01
CA PRO A 75 6.92 4.83 -16.19
C PRO A 75 7.13 3.31 -16.20
N ALA A 76 7.06 2.69 -17.37
CA ALA A 76 7.48 1.31 -17.53
C ALA A 76 8.91 1.17 -16.96
N ALA A 77 9.13 0.21 -16.07
CA ALA A 77 10.43 0.01 -15.44
C ALA A 77 11.48 -0.26 -16.54
N ARG A 78 12.35 0.73 -16.78
CA ARG A 78 13.33 0.66 -17.89
C ARG A 78 14.59 -0.13 -17.52
N ARG A 79 14.90 -0.29 -16.23
CA ARG A 79 16.10 -1.00 -15.72
C ARG A 79 15.86 -1.57 -14.32
N ALA A 80 16.43 -2.75 -14.05
CA ALA A 80 16.45 -3.33 -12.71
C ALA A 80 17.16 -2.38 -11.72
N PRO A 81 16.58 -2.11 -10.54
CA PRO A 81 17.21 -1.26 -9.50
C PRO A 81 18.61 -1.76 -9.13
N GLY A 82 19.56 -0.83 -8.95
CA GLY A 82 20.97 -1.14 -8.64
C GLY A 82 21.91 -1.21 -9.85
N ARG A 83 21.38 -1.29 -11.09
CA ARG A 83 22.20 -1.30 -12.32
C ARG A 83 22.63 0.08 -12.82
N HIS A 84 22.19 1.16 -12.17
CA HIS A 84 22.43 2.54 -12.61
C HIS A 84 23.59 3.23 -11.90
N THR A 85 24.14 2.63 -10.84
CA THR A 85 25.18 3.23 -9.99
C THR A 85 26.49 2.47 -10.20
N PRO A 86 27.60 3.15 -10.59
CA PRO A 86 28.90 2.52 -10.71
C PRO A 86 29.60 2.31 -9.36
N GLU A 87 29.11 2.91 -8.26
CA GLU A 87 29.72 2.91 -6.93
C GLU A 87 29.51 1.55 -6.22
N PRO A 88 30.56 0.73 -6.08
CA PRO A 88 30.41 -0.63 -5.57
C PRO A 88 30.27 -0.70 -4.04
N ASP A 89 30.73 0.33 -3.33
CA ASP A 89 30.70 0.44 -1.87
C ASP A 89 29.27 0.67 -1.32
N LEU A 90 28.36 1.22 -2.13
CA LEU A 90 26.94 1.36 -1.77
C LEU A 90 26.30 0.03 -1.36
N PHE A 91 26.76 -1.08 -1.94
CA PHE A 91 26.23 -2.42 -1.66
C PHE A 91 26.82 -3.05 -0.39
N ALA A 92 27.85 -2.46 0.21
CA ALA A 92 28.41 -2.92 1.47
C ALA A 92 27.53 -2.52 2.68
N TYR A 93 26.61 -1.57 2.50
CA TYR A 93 25.67 -1.16 3.55
C TYR A 93 24.54 -2.18 3.75
N GLY A 94 24.14 -2.35 5.00
CA GLY A 94 22.97 -3.16 5.35
C GLY A 94 21.66 -2.48 5.02
N LEU A 95 20.72 -3.23 4.44
CA LEU A 95 19.36 -2.79 4.19
C LEU A 95 18.39 -3.44 5.19
N PRO A 96 18.03 -2.76 6.30
CA PRO A 96 17.22 -3.39 7.35
C PRO A 96 15.77 -3.61 6.92
N ARG A 97 15.27 -2.86 5.93
CA ARG A 97 13.86 -2.88 5.50
C ARG A 97 13.75 -2.62 4.02
N LEU A 98 12.89 -3.38 3.35
CA LEU A 98 12.55 -3.22 1.94
C LEU A 98 11.04 -3.43 1.76
N LEU A 99 10.40 -2.65 0.88
CA LEU A 99 8.97 -2.75 0.58
C LEU A 99 8.76 -3.11 -0.89
N LEU A 100 8.12 -4.25 -1.13
CA LEU A 100 7.66 -4.68 -2.45
C LEU A 100 6.17 -4.36 -2.60
N CYS A 101 5.80 -3.68 -3.68
CA CYS A 101 4.42 -3.35 -4.02
C CYS A 101 4.00 -4.12 -5.26
N GLU A 102 2.82 -4.74 -5.23
CA GLU A 102 2.21 -5.35 -6.42
C GLU A 102 1.95 -4.30 -7.52
N SER A 103 1.50 -3.11 -7.14
CA SER A 103 1.21 -2.01 -8.06
C SER A 103 2.39 -1.04 -8.15
N ASP A 104 2.92 -0.85 -9.37
CA ASP A 104 3.98 0.12 -9.65
C ASP A 104 3.52 1.57 -9.43
N GLU A 105 2.24 1.87 -9.68
CA GLU A 105 1.66 3.18 -9.37
C GLU A 105 1.68 3.48 -7.88
N ILE A 106 1.33 2.49 -7.04
CA ILE A 106 1.41 2.64 -5.59
C ILE A 106 2.87 2.75 -5.13
N ALA A 107 3.79 1.99 -5.72
CA ALA A 107 5.22 2.13 -5.45
C ALA A 107 5.70 3.55 -5.77
N ALA A 108 5.36 4.07 -6.95
CA ALA A 108 5.69 5.43 -7.36
C ALA A 108 5.08 6.48 -6.42
N MET A 109 3.82 6.30 -6.00
CA MET A 109 3.16 7.18 -5.04
C MET A 109 3.86 7.18 -3.68
N LEU A 110 4.22 6.02 -3.14
CA LEU A 110 4.94 5.95 -1.87
C LEU A 110 6.33 6.60 -1.96
N ARG A 111 7.04 6.44 -3.08
CA ARG A 111 8.33 7.11 -3.33
C ARG A 111 8.18 8.63 -3.44
N ALA A 112 7.20 9.09 -4.23
CA ALA A 112 6.94 10.51 -4.44
C ALA A 112 6.53 11.24 -3.15
N ASN A 113 5.93 10.52 -2.19
CA ASN A 113 5.62 11.04 -0.86
C ASN A 113 6.71 10.75 0.20
N GLY A 114 7.93 10.41 -0.21
CA GLY A 114 9.08 10.37 0.70
C GLY A 114 9.25 9.11 1.55
N LEU A 115 8.46 8.06 1.35
CA LEU A 115 8.51 6.86 2.19
C LEU A 115 9.92 6.25 2.33
N PRO A 116 10.74 6.13 1.25
CA PRO A 116 12.08 5.56 1.37
C PRO A 116 12.98 6.30 2.35
N MET A 117 12.98 7.62 2.30
CA MET A 117 13.82 8.48 3.15
C MET A 117 13.28 8.50 4.57
N GLU A 118 11.98 8.74 4.75
CA GLU A 118 11.41 8.89 6.08
C GLU A 118 11.40 7.58 6.87
N SER A 119 11.32 6.42 6.21
CA SER A 119 11.24 5.12 6.89
C SER A 119 12.49 4.27 6.76
N ALA A 120 13.54 4.77 6.09
CA ALA A 120 14.71 3.99 5.68
C ALA A 120 14.27 2.64 5.08
N CYS A 121 13.36 2.72 4.11
CA CYS A 121 12.68 1.57 3.52
C CYS A 121 12.46 1.78 2.02
N PRO A 122 13.44 1.43 1.18
CA PRO A 122 13.31 1.43 -0.27
C PRO A 122 12.05 0.70 -0.73
N VAL A 123 11.43 1.25 -1.77
CA VAL A 123 10.15 0.78 -2.30
C VAL A 123 10.35 0.39 -3.75
N PHE A 124 9.94 -0.82 -4.10
CA PHE A 124 9.98 -1.36 -5.45
C PHE A 124 8.60 -1.86 -5.86
N GLY A 125 8.22 -1.63 -7.11
CA GLY A 125 7.04 -2.21 -7.74
C GLY A 125 7.32 -3.59 -8.35
N ALA A 126 6.26 -4.29 -8.75
CA ALA A 126 6.37 -5.62 -9.33
C ALA A 126 7.11 -5.62 -10.68
N ALA A 127 6.99 -4.56 -11.48
CA ALA A 127 7.71 -4.44 -12.75
C ALA A 127 9.22 -4.25 -12.58
N GLU A 128 9.68 -3.96 -11.36
CA GLU A 128 11.10 -3.79 -11.03
C GLU A 128 11.76 -5.10 -10.57
N LEU A 129 11.00 -6.22 -10.53
CA LEU A 129 11.51 -7.54 -10.16
C LEU A 129 12.04 -8.32 -11.39
N PRO A 130 13.10 -9.12 -11.24
CA PRO A 130 13.91 -9.32 -10.03
C PRO A 130 14.81 -8.11 -9.71
N LEU A 131 15.15 -7.95 -8.42
CA LEU A 131 16.13 -6.94 -8.00
C LEU A 131 17.55 -7.34 -8.46
N ASP A 132 18.45 -6.36 -8.61
CA ASP A 132 19.88 -6.66 -8.76
C ASP A 132 20.37 -7.45 -7.54
N ALA A 133 21.13 -8.52 -7.78
CA ALA A 133 21.59 -9.42 -6.72
C ALA A 133 22.37 -8.70 -5.61
N ARG A 134 23.06 -7.60 -5.94
CA ARG A 134 23.77 -6.79 -4.94
C ARG A 134 22.79 -6.06 -4.02
N VAL A 135 21.67 -5.55 -4.55
CA VAL A 135 20.61 -4.91 -3.76
C VAL A 135 19.94 -5.93 -2.83
N ALA A 136 19.61 -7.12 -3.35
CA ALA A 136 19.07 -8.19 -2.52
C ALA A 136 20.09 -8.64 -1.45
N GLY A 137 21.37 -8.69 -1.80
CA GLY A 137 22.49 -9.02 -0.90
C GLY A 137 22.62 -8.07 0.29
N MET A 138 22.29 -6.78 0.13
CA MET A 138 22.30 -5.81 1.23
C MET A 138 21.38 -6.20 2.40
N LEU A 139 20.32 -6.99 2.15
CA LEU A 139 19.44 -7.50 3.20
C LEU A 139 20.19 -8.45 4.15
N ALA A 140 21.18 -9.20 3.65
CA ALA A 140 21.97 -10.13 4.47
C ALA A 140 22.95 -9.41 5.41
N HIS A 141 23.29 -8.15 5.12
CA HIS A 141 24.21 -7.34 5.94
C HIS A 141 23.52 -6.63 7.11
N ALA A 142 22.19 -6.64 7.16
CA ALA A 142 21.44 -6.00 8.24
C ALA A 142 20.91 -7.00 9.27
N GLU A 143 21.12 -6.71 10.55
CA GLU A 143 20.49 -7.46 11.63
C GLU A 143 18.96 -7.35 11.53
N ARG A 144 18.27 -8.49 11.55
CA ARG A 144 16.80 -8.57 11.55
C ARG A 144 16.15 -7.92 10.32
N ALA A 145 16.80 -8.00 9.16
CA ALA A 145 16.27 -7.49 7.91
C ALA A 145 14.86 -8.02 7.61
N ARG A 146 14.01 -7.15 7.04
CA ARG A 146 12.62 -7.48 6.70
C ARG A 146 12.24 -7.02 5.30
N VAL A 147 11.54 -7.88 4.60
CA VAL A 147 10.88 -7.55 3.33
C VAL A 147 9.38 -7.48 3.57
N TYR A 148 8.81 -6.29 3.39
CA TYR A 148 7.38 -6.06 3.49
C TYR A 148 6.75 -6.22 2.10
N VAL A 149 5.57 -6.84 2.02
CA VAL A 149 4.87 -7.01 0.74
C VAL A 149 3.49 -6.38 0.80
N LEU A 150 3.25 -5.36 -0.02
CA LEU A 150 1.99 -4.66 -0.18
C LEU A 150 1.30 -5.15 -1.45
N HIS A 151 0.10 -5.69 -1.29
CA HIS A 151 -0.67 -6.32 -2.36
C HIS A 151 -2.16 -5.99 -2.22
N ASP A 152 -2.89 -6.18 -3.31
CA ASP A 152 -4.33 -6.02 -3.39
C ASP A 152 -5.07 -7.14 -2.64
N ALA A 153 -6.31 -6.85 -2.22
CA ALA A 153 -7.24 -7.87 -1.74
C ALA A 153 -7.88 -8.60 -2.92
N SER A 154 -7.08 -9.39 -3.63
CA SER A 154 -7.48 -10.18 -4.80
C SER A 154 -6.78 -11.54 -4.77
N PRO A 155 -7.24 -12.55 -5.54
CA PRO A 155 -6.51 -13.80 -5.71
C PRO A 155 -5.07 -13.57 -6.21
N ALA A 156 -4.89 -12.67 -7.18
CA ALA A 156 -3.58 -12.32 -7.73
C ALA A 156 -2.64 -11.69 -6.68
N GLY A 157 -3.14 -10.76 -5.87
CA GLY A 157 -2.36 -10.09 -4.82
C GLY A 157 -1.98 -11.03 -3.69
N LEU A 158 -2.88 -11.93 -3.28
CA LEU A 158 -2.57 -12.98 -2.30
C LEU A 158 -1.50 -13.94 -2.83
N ALA A 159 -1.56 -14.31 -4.11
CA ALA A 159 -0.54 -15.12 -4.75
C ALA A 159 0.80 -14.37 -4.88
N PHE A 160 0.77 -13.06 -5.19
CA PHE A 160 1.96 -12.22 -5.24
C PHE A 160 2.69 -12.21 -3.88
N ALA A 161 1.94 -12.05 -2.78
CA ALA A 161 2.51 -12.08 -1.43
C ALA A 161 3.27 -13.38 -1.12
N ALA A 162 2.85 -14.51 -1.68
CA ALA A 162 3.48 -15.80 -1.48
C ALA A 162 4.77 -15.98 -2.29
N ARG A 163 4.87 -15.35 -3.47
CA ARG A 163 6.00 -15.53 -4.41
C ARG A 163 7.00 -14.36 -4.44
N ALA A 164 6.61 -13.18 -3.95
CA ALA A 164 7.40 -11.94 -4.08
C ALA A 164 8.84 -12.07 -3.54
N ALA A 165 9.05 -12.86 -2.48
CA ALA A 165 10.38 -13.08 -1.93
C ALA A 165 11.30 -13.87 -2.88
N ALA A 166 10.75 -14.90 -3.53
CA ALA A 166 11.48 -15.69 -4.51
C ALA A 166 11.75 -14.87 -5.78
N GLU A 167 10.73 -14.14 -6.28
CA GLU A 167 10.87 -13.25 -7.44
C GLU A 167 11.89 -12.13 -7.20
N ALA A 168 11.99 -11.60 -5.98
CA ALA A 168 12.95 -10.56 -5.64
C ALA A 168 14.36 -11.07 -5.30
N GLY A 169 14.58 -12.39 -5.25
CA GLY A 169 15.87 -12.98 -4.88
C GLY A 169 16.26 -12.75 -3.42
N VAL A 170 15.28 -12.70 -2.51
CA VAL A 170 15.51 -12.43 -1.09
C VAL A 170 16.37 -13.53 -0.47
N PRO A 171 17.49 -13.19 0.23
CA PRO A 171 18.34 -14.19 0.86
C PRO A 171 17.60 -15.05 1.91
N PRO A 172 18.01 -16.31 2.11
CA PRO A 172 17.43 -17.15 3.15
C PRO A 172 17.64 -16.52 4.54
N GLY A 173 16.66 -16.68 5.43
CA GLY A 173 16.70 -16.12 6.78
C GLY A 173 16.16 -14.69 6.93
N VAL A 174 15.94 -13.97 5.83
CA VAL A 174 15.28 -12.65 5.85
C VAL A 174 13.77 -12.83 6.02
N ALA A 175 13.17 -12.12 6.98
CA ALA A 175 11.75 -12.26 7.27
C ALA A 175 10.88 -11.52 6.24
N VAL A 176 9.93 -12.24 5.64
CA VAL A 176 8.97 -11.68 4.68
C VAL A 176 7.64 -11.46 5.39
N VAL A 177 7.14 -10.22 5.37
CA VAL A 177 5.96 -9.79 6.12
C VAL A 177 4.91 -9.23 5.16
N PRO A 178 3.85 -9.98 4.83
CA PRO A 178 2.75 -9.44 4.04
C PRO A 178 2.00 -8.37 4.86
N ILE A 179 1.91 -7.17 4.30
CA ILE A 179 1.17 -6.01 4.85
C ILE A 179 0.07 -5.52 3.90
N GLY A 180 -0.21 -6.28 2.85
CA GLY A 180 -1.26 -6.01 1.86
C GLY A 180 -2.66 -5.98 2.44
N LEU A 181 -3.58 -5.53 1.60
CA LEU A 181 -5.00 -5.45 1.94
C LEU A 181 -5.59 -6.86 1.99
N ARG A 182 -6.21 -7.20 3.12
CA ARG A 182 -6.96 -8.45 3.26
C ARG A 182 -8.42 -8.27 2.85
N PRO A 183 -9.08 -9.27 2.24
CA PRO A 183 -10.50 -9.18 1.90
C PRO A 183 -11.38 -8.72 3.08
N ARG A 184 -11.12 -9.23 4.29
CA ARG A 184 -11.85 -8.83 5.49
C ARG A 184 -11.66 -7.35 5.83
N GLN A 185 -10.47 -6.80 5.61
CA GLN A 185 -10.20 -5.38 5.80
C GLN A 185 -10.92 -4.55 4.73
N ALA A 186 -10.91 -5.01 3.47
CA ALA A 186 -11.63 -4.36 2.39
C ALA A 186 -13.14 -4.27 2.69
N GLY A 187 -13.73 -5.34 3.22
CA GLY A 187 -15.13 -5.36 3.67
C GLY A 187 -15.40 -4.47 4.88
N ALA A 188 -14.48 -4.40 5.85
CA ALA A 188 -14.62 -3.53 7.02
C ALA A 188 -14.44 -2.04 6.71
N LEU A 189 -13.72 -1.72 5.63
CA LEU A 189 -13.51 -0.36 5.13
C LEU A 189 -14.53 0.03 4.05
N HIS A 190 -15.44 -0.89 3.69
CA HIS A 190 -16.46 -0.72 2.66
C HIS A 190 -15.90 -0.26 1.31
N LEU A 191 -14.75 -0.82 0.94
CA LEU A 191 -14.03 -0.39 -0.26
C LEU A 191 -14.76 -0.83 -1.54
N PRO A 192 -14.68 -0.03 -2.62
CA PRO A 192 -15.22 -0.43 -3.91
C PRO A 192 -14.47 -1.65 -4.47
N HIS A 193 -15.20 -2.69 -4.89
CA HIS A 193 -14.63 -3.90 -5.47
C HIS A 193 -14.80 -3.95 -6.99
N ARG A 194 -13.86 -4.64 -7.64
CA ARG A 194 -13.95 -5.10 -9.04
C ARG A 194 -14.56 -6.50 -9.06
N THR A 195 -15.16 -6.86 -10.18
CA THR A 195 -15.69 -8.21 -10.44
C THR A 195 -15.06 -8.78 -11.69
N GLY A 196 -15.05 -10.11 -11.81
CA GLY A 196 -14.37 -10.79 -12.91
C GLY A 196 -12.90 -11.06 -12.60
N GLU A 197 -12.53 -11.06 -11.32
CA GLU A 197 -11.27 -11.67 -10.91
C GLU A 197 -11.42 -13.18 -11.10
N GLU A 198 -10.62 -13.75 -12.01
CA GLU A 198 -10.56 -15.19 -12.18
C GLU A 198 -10.18 -15.84 -10.84
N PRO A 199 -10.81 -16.99 -10.48
CA PRO A 199 -10.35 -17.79 -9.36
C PRO A 199 -8.87 -18.15 -9.59
N GLY A 200 -7.99 -17.47 -8.86
CA GLY A 200 -6.56 -17.77 -8.90
C GLY A 200 -6.24 -19.07 -8.16
N ALA A 201 -4.96 -19.24 -7.83
CA ALA A 201 -4.53 -20.28 -6.91
C ALA A 201 -5.42 -20.31 -5.66
N PRO A 202 -5.64 -21.50 -5.05
CA PRO A 202 -6.47 -21.61 -3.87
C PRO A 202 -6.00 -20.60 -2.82
N PRO A 203 -6.94 -19.81 -2.24
CA PRO A 203 -6.59 -18.80 -1.26
C PRO A 203 -5.79 -19.43 -0.10
N PRO A 204 -4.80 -18.71 0.45
CA PRO A 204 -3.92 -19.24 1.48
C PRO A 204 -4.73 -19.70 2.69
N ALA A 205 -4.25 -20.74 3.39
CA ALA A 205 -4.89 -21.31 4.57
C ALA A 205 -5.17 -20.28 5.70
N SER A 206 -4.50 -19.14 5.67
CA SER A 206 -4.76 -18.01 6.57
C SER A 206 -6.07 -17.26 6.30
N CYS A 207 -6.80 -17.58 5.23
CA CYS A 207 -8.09 -16.94 4.92
C CYS A 207 -9.21 -17.53 5.79
N ASP A 208 -10.07 -16.66 6.32
CA ASP A 208 -11.27 -17.11 7.04
C ASP A 208 -12.41 -17.47 6.07
N THR A 209 -13.45 -18.17 6.56
CA THR A 209 -14.59 -18.62 5.74
C THR A 209 -15.27 -17.47 4.99
N TRP A 210 -15.28 -16.27 5.57
CA TRP A 210 -15.86 -15.10 4.91
C TRP A 210 -14.98 -14.64 3.75
N GLU A 211 -13.66 -14.59 3.95
CA GLU A 211 -12.68 -14.22 2.91
C GLU A 211 -12.74 -15.21 1.73
N HIS A 212 -12.77 -16.52 2.00
CA HIS A 212 -12.94 -17.55 0.98
C HIS A 212 -14.21 -17.32 0.14
N ARG A 213 -15.36 -17.11 0.79
CA ARG A 213 -16.64 -16.89 0.08
C ARG A 213 -16.68 -15.55 -0.67
N TRP A 214 -15.92 -14.56 -0.21
CA TRP A 214 -15.82 -13.27 -0.88
C TRP A 214 -14.98 -13.38 -2.16
N LEU A 215 -13.83 -14.08 -2.09
CA LEU A 215 -12.96 -14.35 -3.24
C LEU A 215 -13.64 -15.26 -4.27
N ALA A 216 -14.35 -16.30 -3.83
CA ALA A 216 -15.09 -17.21 -4.70
C ALA A 216 -16.20 -16.53 -5.53
N ARG A 217 -16.59 -15.30 -5.17
CA ARG A 217 -17.51 -14.47 -5.98
C ARG A 217 -16.80 -13.63 -7.04
N GLY A 218 -15.52 -13.92 -7.32
CA GLY A 218 -14.69 -13.20 -8.29
C GLY A 218 -14.51 -11.73 -7.93
N ARG A 219 -14.44 -11.41 -6.63
CA ARG A 219 -14.29 -10.03 -6.12
C ARG A 219 -12.83 -9.74 -5.81
N GLY A 220 -12.42 -8.52 -6.13
CA GLY A 220 -11.09 -7.98 -5.83
C GLY A 220 -11.17 -6.52 -5.41
N VAL A 221 -10.26 -6.08 -4.53
CA VAL A 221 -10.14 -4.66 -4.14
C VAL A 221 -8.70 -4.23 -4.20
N GLU A 222 -8.47 -3.11 -4.89
CA GLU A 222 -7.17 -2.47 -4.99
C GLU A 222 -6.75 -1.81 -3.69
N VAL A 223 -5.46 -1.84 -3.38
CA VAL A 223 -4.84 -0.95 -2.40
C VAL A 223 -5.08 0.52 -2.77
N ALA A 224 -5.15 0.85 -4.07
CA ALA A 224 -5.51 2.19 -4.54
C ALA A 224 -6.90 2.65 -4.07
N ALA A 225 -7.79 1.74 -3.66
CA ALA A 225 -9.08 2.11 -3.08
C ALA A 225 -8.97 2.64 -1.64
N VAL A 226 -7.81 2.53 -0.99
CA VAL A 226 -7.53 3.13 0.31
C VAL A 226 -7.12 4.60 0.13
N ARG A 227 -7.67 5.50 0.95
CA ARG A 227 -7.31 6.93 0.94
C ARG A 227 -5.78 7.10 1.00
N PRO A 228 -5.15 7.94 0.16
CA PRO A 228 -3.69 8.11 0.10
C PRO A 228 -3.05 8.34 1.48
N ALA A 229 -3.56 9.32 2.25
CA ALA A 229 -3.07 9.60 3.59
C ALA A 229 -3.22 8.43 4.58
N ALA A 230 -4.30 7.65 4.46
CA ALA A 230 -4.52 6.50 5.34
C ALA A 230 -3.57 5.35 5.00
N LEU A 231 -3.27 5.18 3.71
CA LEU A 231 -2.30 4.22 3.20
C LEU A 231 -0.89 4.60 3.66
N LEU A 232 -0.41 5.81 3.38
CA LEU A 232 0.91 6.31 3.82
C LEU A 232 1.11 6.13 5.32
N ARG A 233 0.20 6.67 6.15
CA ARG A 233 0.28 6.51 7.62
C ARG A 233 0.30 5.05 8.08
N THR A 234 -0.36 4.16 7.34
CA THR A 234 -0.38 2.73 7.68
C THR A 234 0.90 2.05 7.29
N VAL A 235 1.42 2.30 6.09
CA VAL A 235 2.69 1.76 5.62
C VAL A 235 3.82 2.22 6.53
N HIS A 236 3.98 3.53 6.76
CA HIS A 236 4.99 4.06 7.70
C HIS A 236 4.95 3.36 9.06
N ARG A 237 3.75 3.23 9.64
CA ARG A 237 3.57 2.58 10.94
C ARG A 237 4.01 1.11 10.92
N LEU A 238 3.61 0.37 9.88
CA LEU A 238 3.90 -1.07 9.77
C LEU A 238 5.38 -1.33 9.50
N VAL A 239 6.00 -0.60 8.58
CA VAL A 239 7.42 -0.79 8.24
C VAL A 239 8.36 -0.34 9.38
N ARG A 240 7.95 0.66 10.17
CA ARG A 240 8.69 1.06 11.38
C ARG A 240 8.43 0.15 12.59
N GLY A 241 7.56 -0.87 12.45
CA GLY A 241 7.25 -1.80 13.53
C GLY A 241 6.44 -1.19 14.68
N VAL A 242 5.82 -0.03 14.48
CA VAL A 242 5.02 0.67 15.49
C VAL A 242 3.69 -0.05 15.65
N ARG A 243 3.56 -0.93 16.65
CA ARG A 243 2.30 -1.62 16.96
C ARG A 243 1.35 -0.66 17.66
N ARG A 244 0.08 -0.63 17.25
CA ARG A 244 -0.97 0.00 18.08
C ARG A 244 -1.14 -0.85 19.34
N ALA A 245 -1.03 -0.24 20.51
CA ALA A 245 -1.50 -0.87 21.72
C ALA A 245 -3.00 -1.20 21.53
N PRO A 246 -3.45 -2.42 21.86
CA PRO A 246 -4.89 -2.71 21.86
C PRO A 246 -5.59 -1.69 22.78
N PRO A 247 -6.81 -1.23 22.44
CA PRO A 247 -7.55 -0.36 23.34
C PRO A 247 -7.72 -1.11 24.66
N ARG A 248 -7.05 -0.61 25.71
CA ARG A 248 -7.20 -1.14 27.06
C ARG A 248 -8.66 -0.91 27.44
N ALA A 249 -9.44 -1.99 27.50
CA ALA A 249 -10.72 -1.96 28.19
C ALA A 249 -10.42 -1.50 29.63
N GLY A 250 -10.93 -0.31 29.97
CA GLY A 250 -10.97 0.29 31.31
C GLY A 250 -9.77 0.07 32.23
N ARG A 251 -8.97 1.12 32.44
CA ARG A 251 -8.51 1.48 33.81
C ARG A 251 -7.90 2.88 33.81
N ARG A 252 -8.55 3.77 34.56
CA ARG A 252 -7.93 4.93 35.20
C ARG A 252 -6.75 4.41 36.05
N GLN A 253 -5.52 4.53 35.57
CA GLN A 253 -4.31 4.74 36.37
C GLN A 253 -3.08 4.63 35.47
N ALA A 254 -2.48 5.79 35.20
CA ALA A 254 -1.05 5.94 34.98
C ALA A 254 -0.71 7.41 35.17
N ARG A 255 -0.92 7.91 36.40
CA ARG A 255 -0.02 8.90 36.98
C ARG A 255 1.13 8.11 37.59
N ALA A 256 2.35 8.64 37.47
CA ALA A 256 3.63 8.08 37.91
C ALA A 256 4.44 7.31 36.85
N SER A 257 5.06 8.06 35.95
CA SER A 257 6.50 7.90 35.66
C SER A 257 7.01 9.20 35.02
N GLY A 258 7.47 10.10 35.89
CA GLY A 258 8.20 11.29 35.48
C GLY A 258 9.55 10.89 34.88
N PHE A 259 9.78 11.41 33.68
CA PHE A 259 11.04 11.78 33.02
C PHE A 259 12.35 11.31 33.66
N LEU A 260 13.11 10.51 32.91
CA LEU A 260 14.55 10.41 33.06
C LEU A 260 15.20 11.71 32.54
N THR A 261 15.97 12.30 33.45
CA THR A 261 16.91 13.41 33.32
C THR A 261 17.95 13.17 32.22
N TRP A 262 18.20 14.21 31.41
CA TRP A 262 19.39 14.31 30.56
C TRP A 262 20.61 14.65 31.43
N PRO A 263 21.80 14.05 31.20
CA PRO A 263 23.03 14.57 31.78
C PRO A 263 23.44 15.86 31.06
N ALA A 264 23.82 16.86 31.85
CA ALA A 264 24.53 18.05 31.40
C ALA A 264 26.02 17.92 31.77
N ALA A 265 26.86 18.42 30.86
CA ALA A 265 28.33 18.38 30.80
C ALA A 265 28.93 17.12 30.15
#